data_AF-A0A191WJA8-F1
#
_entry.id   AF-A0A191WJA8-F1
#
_cell.length_a   1.000
_cell.length_b   1.000
_cell.length_c   1.000
_cell.angle_alpha   90.00
_cell.angle_beta   90.00
_cell.angle_gamma   90.00
#
_symmetry.space_group_name_H-M   'P 1'
#
loop_
_entity.id
_entity.type
_entity.pdbx_description
1 polymer ?
#
loop_
_entity_poly.entity_id
_entity_poly.type
_entity_poly.pdbx_seq_one_letter_code
_entity_poly.pdbx_strand_id
1 'polypeptide(L)'
;MSLRRGITRRRAASTTRTADGTGPDRARTPARRGPSAKVLGIGAAGVLALCALGATAGVHAAGGDDASPAVLLAKVLGPSGTSNGDIGTDASGVRPIGDGASDQGGDRSGRAPAKTPPPAPVPTPDATPAPTPTPPPPVDDAPDGPEPRDPSDPLSPEYNPYLTPGDPAFVSDDEKAAWLGREAVVRSCMADAGFEYLDWQWWLGGSPQPAGLTADEATAWSNALRGSANADDGCRAQAMNAAAAAEAAGTPLSAPVPAAPAPDVPTERENWLEFQAAVRSCMAELGYEYRYWEYWNPAFDSPDGSPARPSGLSEMAKAQWNLAAFGDTTDTNAGGGCWATGLGSSGYRTFD
;
A
#
# COMPACT_ATOMS: atom_id res chain seq x y z
N MET A 1 -11.12 -41.98 -27.84
CA MET A 1 -10.58 -42.78 -26.72
C MET A 1 -9.78 -41.85 -25.84
N SER A 2 -10.33 -41.46 -24.68
CA SER A 2 -9.79 -40.43 -23.80
C SER A 2 -9.47 -41.05 -22.44
N LEU A 3 -8.18 -41.11 -22.09
CA LEU A 3 -7.68 -41.69 -20.84
C LEU A 3 -7.53 -40.58 -19.80
N ARG A 4 -8.51 -40.46 -18.90
CA ARG A 4 -8.39 -39.71 -17.65
C ARG A 4 -7.50 -40.49 -16.68
N ARG A 5 -6.31 -39.98 -16.35
CA ARG A 5 -5.53 -40.44 -15.19
C ARG A 5 -5.89 -39.58 -13.98
N GLY A 6 -6.59 -40.18 -13.02
CA GLY A 6 -6.84 -39.59 -11.71
C GLY A 6 -5.61 -39.74 -10.82
N ILE A 7 -5.20 -38.63 -10.19
CA ILE A 7 -4.17 -38.60 -9.16
C ILE A 7 -4.87 -38.66 -7.80
N THR A 8 -4.86 -39.84 -7.17
CA THR A 8 -5.25 -40.01 -5.77
C THR A 8 -4.10 -39.59 -4.85
N ARG A 9 -4.26 -38.49 -4.11
CA ARG A 9 -3.38 -38.14 -2.98
C ARG A 9 -3.70 -39.03 -1.78
N ARG A 10 -2.74 -39.84 -1.33
CA ARG A 10 -2.81 -40.56 -0.05
C ARG A 10 -2.48 -39.58 1.09
N ARG A 11 -3.42 -39.42 2.03
CA ARG A 11 -3.17 -38.82 3.36
C ARG A 11 -2.35 -39.82 4.18
N ALA A 12 -1.16 -39.43 4.62
CA ALA A 12 -0.46 -40.13 5.68
C ALA A 12 -1.06 -39.71 7.03
N ALA A 13 -1.47 -40.70 7.83
CA ALA A 13 -1.93 -40.50 9.20
C ALA A 13 -0.71 -40.41 10.12
N SER A 14 -0.54 -39.27 10.80
CA SER A 14 0.45 -39.10 11.85
C SER A 14 -0.12 -39.65 13.16
N THR A 15 0.39 -40.80 13.59
CA THR A 15 0.16 -41.37 14.93
C THR A 15 0.91 -40.55 15.98
N THR A 16 0.16 -39.89 16.86
CA THR A 16 0.61 -39.28 18.11
C THR A 16 1.07 -40.38 19.08
N ARG A 17 2.32 -40.31 19.56
CA ARG A 17 2.82 -41.14 20.66
C ARG A 17 3.12 -40.25 21.86
N THR A 18 2.21 -40.27 22.83
CA THR A 18 2.37 -39.72 24.18
C THR A 18 3.32 -40.63 24.96
N ALA A 19 4.36 -40.07 25.56
CA ALA A 19 5.20 -40.77 26.55
C ALA A 19 4.92 -40.16 27.92
N ASP A 20 4.04 -40.83 28.66
CA ASP A 20 3.92 -40.71 30.11
C ASP A 20 5.17 -41.34 30.76
N GLY A 21 5.77 -40.61 31.70
CA GLY A 21 6.94 -41.06 32.45
C GLY A 21 6.95 -40.44 33.84
N THR A 22 6.06 -40.92 34.70
CA THR A 22 6.09 -40.67 36.15
C THR A 22 7.04 -41.66 36.83
N GLY A 23 7.92 -41.15 37.68
CA GLY A 23 8.78 -41.95 38.56
C GLY A 23 9.23 -41.13 39.77
N PRO A 24 8.93 -41.57 41.02
CA PRO A 24 9.24 -40.85 42.24
C PRO A 24 10.53 -41.33 42.93
N ASP A 25 10.86 -40.62 44.01
CA ASP A 25 11.70 -40.99 45.16
C ASP A 25 13.09 -40.33 45.35
N ARG A 26 13.07 -39.40 46.34
CA ARG A 26 13.87 -39.34 47.58
C ARG A 26 15.34 -38.87 47.57
N ALA A 27 15.45 -37.65 48.13
CA ALA A 27 16.14 -37.33 49.39
C ALA A 27 17.68 -37.35 49.44
N ARG A 28 18.28 -36.18 49.66
CA ARG A 28 18.90 -35.75 50.94
C ARG A 28 19.76 -34.48 50.74
N THR A 29 19.46 -33.47 51.55
CA THR A 29 20.36 -32.35 51.89
C THR A 29 21.57 -32.88 52.68
N PRO A 30 22.73 -32.19 52.67
CA PRO A 30 22.93 -31.15 53.68
C PRO A 30 23.70 -29.91 53.21
N ALA A 31 23.49 -28.84 53.99
CA ALA A 31 24.08 -27.52 53.89
C ALA A 31 25.61 -27.48 54.10
N ARG A 32 26.27 -26.47 53.53
CA ARG A 32 27.48 -25.88 54.11
C ARG A 32 27.59 -24.37 53.85
N ARG A 33 27.76 -23.65 54.97
CA ARG A 33 28.28 -22.28 55.19
C ARG A 33 29.48 -22.00 54.26
N GLY A 34 29.69 -20.82 53.70
CA GLY A 34 29.84 -19.50 54.33
C GLY A 34 30.92 -18.68 53.58
N PRO A 35 31.26 -17.45 54.01
CA PRO A 35 31.34 -16.24 53.16
C PRO A 35 32.77 -15.74 52.83
N SER A 36 32.84 -14.66 52.03
CA SER A 36 33.91 -13.63 51.84
C SER A 36 34.24 -13.47 50.33
N ALA A 37 34.47 -12.31 49.73
CA ALA A 37 34.85 -10.99 50.22
C ALA A 37 34.38 -9.88 49.25
N LYS A 38 34.21 -8.68 49.79
CA LYS A 38 34.06 -7.42 49.05
C LYS A 38 35.39 -7.04 48.39
N VAL A 39 35.35 -6.52 47.16
CA VAL A 39 36.27 -5.46 46.70
C VAL A 39 35.45 -4.42 45.95
N LEU A 40 35.36 -3.23 46.56
CA LEU A 40 35.07 -1.97 45.88
C LEU A 40 36.27 -1.63 44.98
N GLY A 41 35.99 -1.27 43.73
CA GLY A 41 36.92 -0.56 42.86
C GLY A 41 36.18 0.55 42.13
N ILE A 42 36.12 1.72 42.75
CA ILE A 42 35.74 2.98 42.10
C ILE A 42 36.86 3.34 41.13
N GLY A 43 36.52 3.53 39.86
CA GLY A 43 37.43 3.95 38.81
C GLY A 43 36.67 4.64 37.67
N ALA A 44 35.87 5.65 38.03
CA ALA A 44 35.28 6.58 37.07
C ALA A 44 36.24 7.77 36.90
N ALA A 45 36.95 7.84 35.77
CA ALA A 45 37.39 9.09 35.14
C ALA A 45 38.25 8.76 33.90
N GLY A 46 37.73 9.04 32.72
CA GLY A 46 38.52 9.17 31.50
C GLY A 46 38.06 8.29 30.35
N VAL A 47 37.64 8.95 29.26
CA VAL A 47 37.31 8.40 27.93
C VAL A 47 35.84 7.97 27.73
N LEU A 48 34.91 8.89 27.97
CA LEU A 48 33.60 8.90 27.31
C LEU A 48 33.31 10.33 26.82
N ALA A 49 34.02 10.73 25.77
CA ALA A 49 33.79 12.00 25.09
C ALA A 49 34.29 11.91 23.64
N LEU A 50 33.76 10.99 22.83
CA LEU A 50 33.72 11.09 21.35
C LEU A 50 33.00 9.90 20.66
N CYS A 51 31.76 9.55 21.02
CA CYS A 51 30.93 8.58 20.25
C CYS A 51 29.41 8.85 20.40
N ALA A 52 29.00 10.10 20.58
CA ALA A 52 27.58 10.46 20.82
C ALA A 52 26.99 11.42 19.77
N LEU A 53 27.59 11.54 18.58
CA LEU A 53 27.11 12.43 17.51
C LEU A 53 27.07 11.77 16.11
N GLY A 54 26.97 10.43 16.05
CA GLY A 54 27.00 9.70 14.77
C GLY A 54 25.99 8.56 14.63
N ALA A 55 24.87 8.58 15.37
CA ALA A 55 23.92 7.46 15.38
C ALA A 55 22.43 7.85 15.41
N THR A 56 22.06 9.09 15.06
CA THR A 56 20.64 9.53 15.06
C THR A 56 20.12 9.99 13.70
N ALA A 57 20.83 9.71 12.60
CA ALA A 57 20.39 10.08 11.24
C ALA A 57 20.23 8.89 10.27
N GLY A 58 20.34 7.63 10.73
CA GLY A 58 20.42 6.46 9.83
C GLY A 58 19.55 5.25 10.18
N VAL A 59 18.55 5.38 11.08
CA VAL A 59 17.71 4.23 11.51
C VAL A 59 16.22 4.44 11.20
N HIS A 60 15.83 5.56 10.59
CA HIS A 60 14.42 5.82 10.20
C HIS A 60 14.08 5.48 8.74
N ALA A 61 15.01 4.96 7.94
CA ALA A 61 14.76 4.59 6.53
C ALA A 61 14.38 3.10 6.31
N ALA A 62 14.38 2.26 7.35
CA ALA A 62 14.12 0.82 7.20
C ALA A 62 12.71 0.35 7.63
N GLY A 63 11.91 1.24 8.22
CA GLY A 63 10.48 1.03 8.48
C GLY A 63 9.68 1.80 7.44
N GLY A 64 9.25 1.11 6.37
CA GLY A 64 8.55 1.67 5.21
C GLY A 64 7.13 2.18 5.47
N ASP A 65 6.86 2.76 6.64
CA ASP A 65 5.53 3.24 7.02
C ASP A 65 5.39 4.77 6.90
N ASP A 66 6.48 5.54 6.87
CA ASP A 66 6.44 7.03 6.85
C ASP A 66 6.80 7.66 5.48
N ALA A 67 7.25 6.87 4.50
CA ALA A 67 7.62 7.35 3.16
C ALA A 67 6.65 6.89 2.06
N SER A 68 5.47 6.40 2.46
CA SER A 68 4.44 5.97 1.51
C SER A 68 3.70 7.19 0.95
N PRO A 69 3.34 7.20 -0.35
CA PRO A 69 2.45 8.19 -0.94
C PRO A 69 1.00 8.19 -0.38
N ALA A 70 0.76 7.60 0.80
CA ALA A 70 -0.43 7.85 1.61
C ALA A 70 -0.68 9.36 1.84
N VAL A 71 0.38 10.18 1.84
CA VAL A 71 0.30 11.65 1.84
C VAL A 71 -0.38 12.20 0.57
N LEU A 72 -0.32 11.50 -0.57
CA LEU A 72 -0.96 11.89 -1.83
C LEU A 72 -2.48 11.77 -1.78
N LEU A 73 -3.05 10.70 -1.18
CA LEU A 73 -4.50 10.62 -0.99
C LEU A 73 -5.00 11.71 -0.02
N ALA A 74 -4.26 11.95 1.07
CA ALA A 74 -4.57 13.03 2.00
C ALA A 74 -4.50 14.43 1.34
N LYS A 75 -3.56 14.65 0.42
CA LYS A 75 -3.44 15.90 -0.35
C LYS A 75 -4.55 16.06 -1.40
N VAL A 76 -5.01 14.97 -2.01
CA VAL A 76 -6.10 14.97 -3.01
C VAL A 76 -7.48 15.15 -2.37
N LEU A 77 -7.71 14.58 -1.18
CA LEU A 77 -8.99 14.66 -0.46
C LEU A 77 -9.10 15.87 0.48
N GLY A 78 -7.98 16.55 0.77
CA GLY A 78 -7.91 17.78 1.56
C GLY A 78 -7.80 17.52 3.07
N PRO A 79 -7.03 18.34 3.82
CA PRO A 79 -6.86 18.16 5.26
C PRO A 79 -8.08 18.69 6.02
N SER A 80 -8.98 17.82 6.47
CA SER A 80 -9.89 18.14 7.58
C SER A 80 -9.09 18.01 8.89
N GLY A 81 -8.76 19.15 9.50
CA GLY A 81 -7.82 19.24 10.62
C GLY A 81 -8.13 18.33 11.81
N THR A 82 -7.12 17.59 12.27
CA THR A 82 -7.11 16.91 13.57
C THR A 82 -5.92 17.36 14.40
N SER A 83 -6.22 17.78 15.62
CA SER A 83 -5.29 18.19 16.67
C SER A 83 -4.52 16.99 17.23
N ASN A 84 -3.20 17.17 17.41
CA ASN A 84 -2.26 16.42 18.27
C ASN A 84 -2.70 15.05 18.82
N GLY A 85 -2.06 13.97 18.34
CA GLY A 85 -1.72 12.84 19.20
C GLY A 85 -2.00 11.41 18.72
N ASP A 86 -2.68 11.20 17.60
CA ASP A 86 -2.97 9.84 17.09
C ASP A 86 -1.94 9.40 16.05
N ILE A 87 -1.17 8.37 16.39
CA ILE A 87 -0.19 7.71 15.53
C ILE A 87 -0.93 6.86 14.48
N GLY A 88 -0.73 7.20 13.20
CA GLY A 88 -0.77 6.28 12.06
C GLY A 88 -2.10 5.61 11.71
N THR A 89 -3.12 6.38 11.32
CA THR A 89 -4.24 5.85 10.52
C THR A 89 -3.86 5.81 9.03
N ASP A 90 -3.93 4.59 8.49
CA ASP A 90 -4.03 4.19 7.09
C ASP A 90 -4.54 5.22 6.05
N ALA A 91 -4.04 5.06 4.83
CA ALA A 91 -4.46 5.79 3.63
C ALA A 91 -5.92 5.52 3.19
N SER A 92 -6.73 4.84 4.02
CA SER A 92 -8.16 4.66 3.78
C SER A 92 -8.99 5.88 4.22
N GLY A 93 -8.45 6.76 5.06
CA GLY A 93 -9.23 7.85 5.65
C GLY A 93 -10.39 7.37 6.53
N VAL A 94 -10.39 6.11 6.97
CA VAL A 94 -11.45 5.53 7.81
C VAL A 94 -10.99 5.48 9.26
N ARG A 95 -11.44 6.44 10.07
CA ARG A 95 -11.45 6.25 11.52
C ARG A 95 -12.48 5.16 11.87
N PRO A 96 -12.19 4.19 12.74
CA PRO A 96 -13.25 3.42 13.38
C PRO A 96 -14.11 4.39 14.19
N ILE A 97 -15.39 4.52 13.84
CA ILE A 97 -16.38 5.18 14.69
C ILE A 97 -16.41 4.36 15.97
N GLY A 98 -15.86 4.91 17.06
CA GLY A 98 -15.87 4.26 18.36
C GLY A 98 -17.27 3.84 18.74
N ASP A 99 -17.39 2.60 19.21
CA ASP A 99 -18.61 1.97 19.72
C ASP A 99 -19.17 2.75 20.90
N GLY A 100 -19.89 3.83 20.60
CA GLY A 100 -20.60 4.68 21.54
C GLY A 100 -22.04 4.22 21.69
N ALA A 101 -22.24 3.28 22.61
CA ALA A 101 -23.41 3.10 23.47
C ALA A 101 -24.82 3.22 22.85
N SER A 102 -25.48 2.07 22.83
CA SER A 102 -26.90 1.83 23.07
C SER A 102 -27.67 2.97 23.76
N ASP A 103 -28.75 3.43 23.12
CA ASP A 103 -30.13 3.37 23.66
C ASP A 103 -31.04 4.34 22.90
N GLN A 104 -31.95 3.79 22.08
CA GLN A 104 -33.38 4.06 22.22
C GLN A 104 -34.19 3.24 21.21
N GLY A 105 -34.96 2.30 21.76
CA GLY A 105 -36.02 1.61 21.07
C GLY A 105 -37.07 2.61 20.55
N GLY A 106 -37.40 2.46 19.28
CA GLY A 106 -38.49 3.17 18.63
C GLY A 106 -39.21 2.21 17.69
N ASP A 107 -40.22 1.54 18.23
CA ASP A 107 -41.18 0.70 17.54
C ASP A 107 -41.77 1.46 16.33
N ARG A 108 -41.36 1.10 15.10
CA ARG A 108 -41.99 1.58 13.86
C ARG A 108 -42.59 0.39 13.14
N SER A 109 -43.86 0.17 13.48
CA SER A 109 -44.79 -0.67 12.75
C SER A 109 -44.72 -0.42 11.24
N GLY A 110 -44.59 -1.52 10.50
CA GLY A 110 -44.42 -1.53 9.05
C GLY A 110 -45.58 -0.86 8.30
N ARG A 111 -45.21 -0.02 7.34
CA ARG A 111 -46.09 0.41 6.26
C ARG A 111 -45.49 -0.08 4.95
N ALA A 112 -46.20 -1.02 4.30
CA ALA A 112 -45.80 -1.55 3.01
C ALA A 112 -45.74 -0.41 1.96
N PRO A 113 -44.66 -0.32 1.17
CA PRO A 113 -44.55 0.70 0.13
C PRO A 113 -45.59 0.46 -0.96
N ALA A 114 -46.29 1.53 -1.35
CA ALA A 114 -47.25 1.52 -2.44
C ALA A 114 -46.53 1.24 -3.77
N LYS A 115 -47.12 0.36 -4.59
CA LYS A 115 -46.59 0.03 -5.92
C LYS A 115 -46.69 1.24 -6.84
N THR A 116 -45.53 1.76 -7.24
CA THR A 116 -45.42 2.80 -8.27
C THR A 116 -45.85 2.23 -9.62
N PRO A 117 -46.78 2.90 -10.36
CA PRO A 117 -47.18 2.46 -11.69
C PRO A 117 -46.03 2.58 -12.70
N PRO A 118 -46.00 1.71 -13.72
CA PRO A 118 -44.96 1.73 -14.74
C PRO A 118 -45.00 3.05 -15.54
N PRO A 119 -43.83 3.63 -15.86
CA PRO A 119 -43.75 4.85 -16.65
C PRO A 119 -44.29 4.63 -18.08
N ALA A 120 -44.99 5.64 -18.59
CA ALA A 120 -45.49 5.66 -19.96
C ALA A 120 -44.32 5.70 -20.96
N PRO A 121 -44.45 5.05 -22.13
CA PRO A 121 -43.40 5.04 -23.15
C PRO A 121 -43.14 6.46 -23.67
N VAL A 122 -41.87 6.86 -23.63
CA VAL A 122 -41.37 8.11 -24.20
C VAL A 122 -41.28 7.94 -25.73
N PRO A 123 -41.80 8.88 -26.53
CA PRO A 123 -41.71 8.81 -27.99
C PRO A 123 -40.25 8.85 -28.45
N THR A 124 -39.91 7.96 -29.37
CA THR A 124 -38.59 7.89 -30.02
C THR A 124 -38.37 9.16 -30.84
N PRO A 125 -37.29 9.93 -30.58
CA PRO A 125 -36.92 11.06 -31.43
C PRO A 125 -36.57 10.59 -32.84
N ASP A 126 -37.03 11.35 -33.83
CA ASP A 126 -36.70 11.16 -35.24
C ASP A 126 -35.19 11.29 -35.46
N ALA A 127 -34.62 10.41 -36.28
CA ALA A 127 -33.19 10.32 -36.47
C ALA A 127 -32.63 11.58 -37.17
N THR A 128 -31.87 12.39 -36.42
CA THR A 128 -31.08 13.49 -36.97
C THR A 128 -30.05 12.93 -37.96
N PRO A 129 -29.96 13.47 -39.19
CA PRO A 129 -28.99 13.01 -40.19
C PRO A 129 -27.55 13.17 -39.69
N ALA A 130 -26.74 12.14 -39.93
CA ALA A 130 -25.34 12.10 -39.54
C ALA A 130 -24.54 13.21 -40.25
N PRO A 131 -23.70 13.98 -39.53
CA PRO A 131 -22.86 15.00 -40.14
C PRO A 131 -21.85 14.37 -41.10
N THR A 132 -21.67 14.99 -42.25
CA THR A 132 -20.64 14.64 -43.24
C THR A 132 -19.26 14.71 -42.59
N PRO A 133 -18.40 13.68 -42.72
CA PRO A 133 -17.06 13.69 -42.13
C PRO A 133 -16.22 14.81 -42.75
N THR A 134 -15.77 15.73 -41.89
CA THR A 134 -14.77 16.74 -42.25
C THR A 134 -13.45 16.04 -42.60
N PRO A 135 -12.80 16.36 -43.72
CA PRO A 135 -11.52 15.78 -44.07
C PRO A 135 -10.48 16.06 -42.97
N PRO A 136 -9.61 15.10 -42.64
CA PRO A 136 -8.57 15.30 -41.64
C PRO A 136 -7.65 16.45 -42.07
N PRO A 137 -7.24 17.32 -41.14
CA PRO A 137 -6.28 18.37 -41.45
C PRO A 137 -4.97 17.75 -41.97
N PRO A 138 -4.24 18.47 -42.85
CA PRO A 138 -2.93 18.04 -43.29
C PRO A 138 -2.04 17.79 -42.07
N VAL A 139 -1.36 16.64 -42.09
CA VAL A 139 -0.38 16.26 -41.07
C VAL A 139 0.84 17.15 -41.33
N ASP A 140 0.87 18.33 -40.71
CA ASP A 140 2.09 19.13 -40.60
C ASP A 140 3.17 18.23 -40.00
N ASP A 141 4.35 18.21 -40.64
CA ASP A 141 5.52 17.43 -40.23
C ASP A 141 5.67 17.53 -38.71
N ALA A 142 5.33 16.43 -38.02
CA ALA A 142 5.38 16.37 -36.58
C ALA A 142 6.81 16.72 -36.17
N PRO A 143 7.01 17.78 -35.36
CA PRO A 143 8.34 18.18 -34.94
C PRO A 143 9.06 16.95 -34.40
N ASP A 144 10.35 16.82 -34.76
CA ASP A 144 11.25 15.78 -34.26
C ASP A 144 10.88 15.45 -32.81
N GLY A 145 10.58 14.17 -32.55
CA GLY A 145 10.00 13.73 -31.29
C GLY A 145 10.73 14.34 -30.09
N PRO A 146 10.03 14.54 -28.95
CA PRO A 146 10.58 15.24 -27.80
C PRO A 146 12.00 14.74 -27.50
N GLU A 147 12.96 15.66 -27.40
CA GLU A 147 14.35 15.30 -27.08
C GLU A 147 14.37 14.31 -25.91
N PRO A 148 15.23 13.26 -25.95
CA PRO A 148 15.36 12.32 -24.86
C PRO A 148 15.55 13.09 -23.55
N ARG A 149 14.60 12.93 -22.63
CA ARG A 149 14.66 13.61 -21.34
C ARG A 149 15.78 12.98 -20.53
N ASP A 150 16.46 13.79 -19.74
CA ASP A 150 17.43 13.27 -18.78
C ASP A 150 16.65 12.48 -17.71
N PRO A 151 16.89 11.17 -17.54
CA PRO A 151 16.20 10.38 -16.53
C PRO A 151 16.60 10.80 -15.10
N SER A 152 17.64 11.62 -14.93
CA SER A 152 18.02 12.23 -13.66
C SER A 152 17.35 13.59 -13.39
N ASP A 153 16.58 14.14 -14.33
CA ASP A 153 15.77 15.34 -14.10
C ASP A 153 14.64 15.02 -13.11
N PRO A 154 14.57 15.66 -11.94
CA PRO A 154 13.50 15.44 -10.96
C PRO A 154 12.09 15.72 -11.47
N LEU A 155 11.91 16.39 -12.61
CA LEU A 155 10.62 16.61 -13.27
C LEU A 155 10.32 15.58 -14.37
N SER A 156 11.27 14.71 -14.71
CA SER A 156 11.06 13.66 -15.70
C SER A 156 10.09 12.59 -15.18
N PRO A 157 9.19 12.07 -16.04
CA PRO A 157 8.46 10.84 -15.76
C PRO A 157 9.38 9.63 -15.57
N GLU A 158 10.58 9.63 -16.14
CA GLU A 158 11.53 8.51 -16.00
C GLU A 158 12.30 8.57 -14.67
N TYR A 159 12.16 9.66 -13.91
CA TYR A 159 12.91 9.86 -12.68
C TYR A 159 12.41 8.97 -11.54
N ASN A 160 13.34 8.22 -10.98
CA ASN A 160 13.14 7.48 -9.74
C ASN A 160 14.20 7.91 -8.71
N PRO A 161 13.81 8.63 -7.64
CA PRO A 161 14.77 9.12 -6.63
C PRO A 161 15.47 7.96 -5.91
N TYR A 162 14.80 6.82 -5.75
CA TYR A 162 15.34 5.65 -5.05
C TYR A 162 16.45 4.93 -5.83
N LEU A 163 16.58 5.21 -7.14
CA LEU A 163 17.57 4.60 -8.03
C LEU A 163 18.67 5.58 -8.49
N THR A 164 18.56 6.86 -8.18
CA THR A 164 19.46 7.91 -8.67
C THR A 164 20.57 8.23 -7.66
N PRO A 165 21.85 7.86 -7.91
CA PRO A 165 22.92 8.15 -6.97
C PRO A 165 23.07 9.65 -6.72
N GLY A 166 23.07 10.04 -5.44
CA GLY A 166 23.15 11.44 -5.01
C GLY A 166 21.81 12.08 -4.67
N ASP A 167 20.68 11.45 -5.00
CA ASP A 167 19.38 11.85 -4.45
C ASP A 167 19.32 11.51 -2.95
N PRO A 168 18.77 12.39 -2.09
CA PRO A 168 18.62 12.12 -0.65
C PRO A 168 17.82 10.86 -0.30
N ALA A 169 16.93 10.40 -1.18
CA ALA A 169 16.13 9.19 -1.04
C ALA A 169 16.73 7.98 -1.77
N PHE A 170 17.92 8.09 -2.37
CA PHE A 170 18.60 6.97 -3.00
C PHE A 170 18.76 5.78 -2.05
N VAL A 171 18.36 4.59 -2.50
CA VAL A 171 18.50 3.35 -1.72
C VAL A 171 19.74 2.61 -2.21
N SER A 172 20.70 2.42 -1.32
CA SER A 172 21.93 1.69 -1.63
C SER A 172 21.68 0.19 -1.82
N ASP A 173 22.60 -0.51 -2.50
CA ASP A 173 22.44 -1.95 -2.74
C ASP A 173 22.50 -2.77 -1.45
N ASP A 174 23.26 -2.33 -0.44
CA ASP A 174 23.29 -2.98 0.88
C ASP A 174 21.92 -2.85 1.59
N GLU A 175 21.27 -1.69 1.50
CA GLU A 175 19.92 -1.47 2.05
C GLU A 175 18.87 -2.31 1.30
N LYS A 176 18.95 -2.37 -0.04
CA LYS A 176 18.10 -3.24 -0.86
C LYS A 176 18.27 -4.70 -0.46
N ALA A 177 19.52 -5.16 -0.34
CA ALA A 177 19.83 -6.54 0.02
C ALA A 177 19.30 -6.90 1.42
N ALA A 178 19.48 -6.00 2.39
CA ALA A 178 18.96 -6.20 3.75
C ALA A 178 17.43 -6.25 3.78
N TRP A 179 16.75 -5.37 3.04
CA TRP A 179 15.30 -5.38 2.90
C TRP A 179 14.81 -6.68 2.24
N LEU A 180 15.42 -7.11 1.13
CA LEU A 180 15.08 -8.37 0.45
C LEU A 180 15.29 -9.60 1.36
N GLY A 181 16.29 -9.55 2.25
CA GLY A 181 16.48 -10.56 3.28
C GLY A 181 15.28 -10.68 4.24
N ARG A 182 14.67 -9.55 4.63
CA ARG A 182 13.45 -9.53 5.45
C ARG A 182 12.24 -10.00 4.66
N GLU A 183 12.10 -9.57 3.41
CA GLU A 183 11.01 -9.99 2.53
C GLU A 183 11.02 -11.49 2.23
N ALA A 184 12.19 -12.12 2.19
CA ALA A 184 12.28 -13.58 2.09
C ALA A 184 11.60 -14.28 3.28
N VAL A 185 11.71 -13.70 4.49
CA VAL A 185 11.01 -14.20 5.69
C VAL A 185 9.51 -13.96 5.58
N VAL A 186 9.09 -12.76 5.16
CA VAL A 186 7.67 -12.43 4.92
C VAL A 186 7.05 -13.42 3.93
N ARG A 187 7.71 -13.64 2.79
CA ARG A 187 7.25 -14.56 1.74
C ARG A 187 7.10 -15.98 2.24
N SER A 188 8.06 -16.48 3.04
CA SER A 188 7.96 -17.81 3.65
C SER A 188 6.76 -17.89 4.58
N CYS A 189 6.57 -16.89 5.46
CA CYS A 189 5.43 -16.85 6.37
C CYS A 189 4.10 -16.77 5.62
N MET A 190 3.99 -15.94 4.59
CA MET A 190 2.78 -15.82 3.77
C MET A 190 2.47 -17.13 3.04
N ALA A 191 3.48 -17.80 2.49
CA ALA A 191 3.33 -19.11 1.87
C ALA A 191 2.86 -20.17 2.87
N ASP A 192 3.40 -20.17 4.09
CA ASP A 192 2.97 -21.07 5.17
C ASP A 192 1.52 -20.79 5.61
N ALA A 193 1.09 -19.53 5.57
CA ALA A 193 -0.29 -19.10 5.80
C ALA A 193 -1.23 -19.41 4.60
N GLY A 194 -0.70 -19.90 3.48
CA GLY A 194 -1.47 -20.26 2.29
C GLY A 194 -1.78 -19.10 1.35
N PHE A 195 -1.06 -17.98 1.48
CA PHE A 195 -1.20 -16.80 0.63
C PHE A 195 -0.01 -16.67 -0.33
N GLU A 196 -0.30 -16.27 -1.57
CA GLU A 196 0.74 -15.86 -2.51
C GLU A 196 1.27 -14.47 -2.13
N TYR A 197 2.59 -14.30 -2.21
CA TYR A 197 3.26 -13.02 -2.01
C TYR A 197 4.17 -12.76 -3.21
N LEU A 198 3.82 -11.75 -4.00
CA LEU A 198 4.52 -11.45 -5.24
C LEU A 198 5.93 -10.94 -4.95
N ASP A 199 6.86 -11.22 -5.87
CA ASP A 199 8.16 -10.56 -5.86
C ASP A 199 7.94 -9.06 -6.07
N TRP A 200 8.26 -8.28 -5.04
CA TRP A 200 8.02 -6.85 -5.00
C TRP A 200 9.24 -6.13 -4.46
N GLN A 201 9.44 -4.91 -4.93
CA GLN A 201 10.52 -4.00 -4.54
C GLN A 201 9.89 -2.62 -4.39
N TRP A 202 9.72 -2.13 -3.16
CA TRP A 202 8.98 -0.89 -2.93
C TRP A 202 9.59 0.32 -3.67
N TRP A 203 10.91 0.34 -3.87
CA TRP A 203 11.60 1.39 -4.63
C TRP A 203 11.31 1.36 -6.13
N LEU A 204 10.65 0.33 -6.66
CA LEU A 204 10.19 0.24 -8.04
C LEU A 204 8.67 0.44 -8.18
N GLY A 205 7.95 0.66 -7.08
CA GLY A 205 6.50 0.71 -7.09
C GLY A 205 5.80 -0.65 -7.02
N GLY A 206 4.48 -0.62 -7.19
CA GLY A 206 3.63 -1.81 -7.19
C GLY A 206 3.24 -2.30 -5.80
N SER A 207 2.72 -3.53 -5.75
CA SER A 207 2.22 -4.17 -4.53
C SER A 207 2.59 -5.65 -4.48
N PRO A 208 2.93 -6.20 -3.31
CA PRO A 208 3.18 -7.63 -3.16
C PRO A 208 1.88 -8.46 -3.13
N GLN A 209 0.71 -7.81 -3.06
CA GLN A 209 -0.58 -8.47 -3.06
C GLN A 209 -0.99 -8.91 -4.47
N PRO A 210 -1.44 -10.18 -4.66
CA PRO A 210 -1.99 -10.64 -5.93
C PRO A 210 -3.12 -9.77 -6.48
N ALA A 211 -3.25 -9.74 -7.80
CA ALA A 211 -4.37 -9.08 -8.45
C ALA A 211 -5.63 -9.95 -8.44
N GLY A 212 -6.81 -9.31 -8.50
CA GLY A 212 -8.09 -10.00 -8.65
C GLY A 212 -8.60 -10.73 -7.41
N LEU A 213 -8.02 -10.47 -6.24
CA LEU A 213 -8.59 -10.94 -4.97
C LEU A 213 -9.97 -10.32 -4.76
N THR A 214 -10.91 -11.11 -4.25
CA THR A 214 -12.15 -10.58 -3.68
C THR A 214 -11.83 -9.74 -2.43
N ALA A 215 -12.78 -8.90 -1.99
CA ALA A 215 -12.59 -8.07 -0.80
C ALA A 215 -12.22 -8.91 0.44
N ASP A 216 -12.93 -10.01 0.68
CA ASP A 216 -12.66 -10.91 1.80
C ASP A 216 -11.27 -11.57 1.70
N GLU A 217 -10.85 -11.97 0.50
CA GLU A 217 -9.51 -12.53 0.27
C GLU A 217 -8.41 -11.48 0.46
N ALA A 218 -8.63 -10.25 0.00
CA ALA A 218 -7.70 -9.13 0.19
C ALA A 218 -7.55 -8.79 1.67
N THR A 219 -8.65 -8.77 2.43
CA THR A 219 -8.64 -8.59 3.89
C THR A 219 -7.90 -9.75 4.59
N ALA A 220 -8.18 -10.99 4.23
CA ALA A 220 -7.50 -12.15 4.81
C ALA A 220 -5.99 -12.13 4.52
N TRP A 221 -5.61 -11.78 3.29
CA TRP A 221 -4.22 -11.59 2.88
C TRP A 221 -3.53 -10.48 3.68
N SER A 222 -4.20 -9.32 3.84
CA SER A 222 -3.67 -8.18 4.59
C SER A 222 -3.48 -8.51 6.08
N ASN A 223 -4.46 -9.20 6.68
CA ASN A 223 -4.36 -9.68 8.06
C ASN A 223 -3.22 -10.68 8.26
N ALA A 224 -2.96 -11.56 7.29
CA ALA A 224 -1.80 -12.46 7.37
C ALA A 224 -0.48 -11.69 7.30
N LEU A 225 -0.39 -10.69 6.43
CA LEU A 225 0.81 -9.88 6.27
C LEU A 225 1.09 -9.02 7.51
N ARG A 226 0.08 -8.28 7.97
CA ARG A 226 0.21 -7.23 9.01
C ARG A 226 -0.05 -7.74 10.42
N GLY A 227 -0.77 -8.84 10.56
CA GLY A 227 -1.28 -9.32 11.84
C GLY A 227 -2.62 -8.70 12.16
N SER A 228 -3.17 -9.04 13.32
CA SER A 228 -4.36 -8.35 13.83
C SER A 228 -3.99 -6.97 14.37
N ALA A 229 -4.93 -6.02 14.37
CA ALA A 229 -4.68 -4.66 14.91
C ALA A 229 -4.22 -4.60 16.38
N ASN A 230 -4.35 -5.71 17.12
CA ASN A 230 -4.00 -5.80 18.54
C ASN A 230 -2.83 -6.74 18.81
N ALA A 231 -2.18 -7.29 17.77
CA ALA A 231 -1.10 -8.24 17.95
C ALA A 231 0.01 -8.04 16.91
N ASP A 232 1.26 -8.08 17.37
CA ASP A 232 2.45 -8.14 16.52
C ASP A 232 2.68 -9.57 15.98
N ASP A 233 1.62 -10.18 15.43
CA ASP A 233 1.60 -11.60 15.03
C ASP A 233 1.60 -11.82 13.51
N GLY A 234 1.64 -10.74 12.73
CA GLY A 234 1.73 -10.80 11.28
C GLY A 234 3.10 -11.23 10.74
N CYS A 235 3.13 -11.61 9.47
CA CYS A 235 4.36 -11.98 8.78
C CYS A 235 5.42 -10.85 8.77
N ARG A 236 5.00 -9.57 8.72
CA ARG A 236 5.92 -8.43 8.89
C ARG A 236 6.59 -8.42 10.26
N ALA A 237 5.82 -8.62 11.34
CA ALA A 237 6.36 -8.66 12.69
C ALA A 237 7.34 -9.84 12.87
N GLN A 238 7.02 -11.01 12.29
CA GLN A 238 7.94 -12.14 12.27
C GLN A 238 9.25 -11.82 11.55
N ALA A 239 9.19 -11.14 10.40
CA ALA A 239 10.38 -10.73 9.66
C ALA A 239 11.23 -9.72 10.43
N MET A 240 10.62 -8.76 11.14
CA MET A 240 11.36 -7.82 12.00
C MET A 240 12.05 -8.52 13.17
N ASN A 241 11.37 -9.46 13.82
CA ASN A 241 11.97 -10.28 14.88
C ASN A 241 13.13 -11.14 14.37
N ALA A 242 12.98 -11.74 13.18
CA ALA A 242 14.04 -12.50 12.53
C ALA A 242 15.24 -11.61 12.18
N ALA A 243 15.01 -10.39 11.67
CA ALA A 243 16.05 -9.43 11.37
C ALA A 243 16.84 -9.03 12.62
N ALA A 244 16.15 -8.66 13.70
CA ALA A 244 16.79 -8.31 14.97
C ALA A 244 17.60 -9.47 15.55
N ALA A 245 17.11 -10.71 15.46
CA ALA A 245 17.85 -11.89 15.89
C ALA A 245 19.11 -12.14 15.03
N ALA A 246 19.01 -11.94 13.72
CA ALA A 246 20.11 -12.09 12.77
C ALA A 246 21.21 -11.04 13.00
N GLU A 247 20.82 -9.78 13.27
CA GLU A 247 21.72 -8.70 13.66
C GLU A 247 22.42 -9.00 15.00
N ALA A 248 21.69 -9.46 16.01
CA ALA A 248 22.25 -9.85 17.31
C ALA A 248 23.26 -11.01 17.19
N ALA A 249 23.09 -11.87 16.19
CA ALA A 249 24.02 -12.95 15.87
C ALA A 249 25.24 -12.51 15.05
N GLY A 250 25.32 -11.23 14.64
CA GLY A 250 26.39 -10.72 13.79
C GLY A 250 26.28 -11.16 12.33
N THR A 251 25.10 -11.62 11.90
CA THR A 251 24.82 -12.08 10.54
C THR A 251 23.49 -11.50 10.06
N PRO A 252 23.40 -10.18 9.76
CA PRO A 252 22.18 -9.54 9.32
C PRO A 252 21.55 -10.28 8.11
N LEU A 253 20.21 -10.26 8.03
CA LEU A 253 19.51 -10.82 6.88
C LEU A 253 19.92 -10.08 5.62
N SER A 254 20.15 -10.84 4.55
CA SER A 254 20.51 -10.29 3.24
C SER A 254 20.06 -11.26 2.14
N ALA A 255 19.65 -10.72 1.01
CA ALA A 255 19.38 -11.48 -0.21
C ALA A 255 19.94 -10.75 -1.44
N PRO A 256 20.24 -11.46 -2.55
CA PRO A 256 20.74 -10.84 -3.77
C PRO A 256 19.78 -9.77 -4.31
N VAL A 257 20.32 -8.59 -4.64
CA VAL A 257 19.56 -7.53 -5.30
C VAL A 257 19.35 -7.92 -6.77
N PRO A 258 18.10 -8.01 -7.26
CA PRO A 258 17.85 -8.22 -8.68
C PRO A 258 18.48 -7.12 -9.53
N ALA A 259 18.80 -7.44 -10.78
CA ALA A 259 19.20 -6.40 -11.74
C ALA A 259 18.07 -5.36 -11.86
N ALA A 260 18.44 -4.10 -12.06
CA ALA A 260 17.47 -3.05 -12.36
C ALA A 260 16.59 -3.49 -13.55
N PRO A 261 15.29 -3.14 -13.52
CA PRO A 261 14.42 -3.44 -14.64
C PRO A 261 14.98 -2.83 -15.93
N ALA A 262 14.71 -3.49 -17.05
CA ALA A 262 15.12 -2.99 -18.35
C ALA A 262 14.38 -1.66 -18.66
N PRO A 263 14.96 -0.79 -19.50
CA PRO A 263 14.39 0.54 -19.78
C PRO A 263 12.99 0.54 -20.40
N ASP A 264 12.50 -0.60 -20.86
CA ASP A 264 11.15 -0.80 -21.40
C ASP A 264 10.09 -1.05 -20.32
N VAL A 265 10.49 -1.24 -19.07
CA VAL A 265 9.58 -1.36 -17.93
C VAL A 265 9.22 0.05 -17.44
N PRO A 266 7.94 0.45 -17.43
CA PRO A 266 7.55 1.78 -17.02
C PRO A 266 7.91 2.08 -15.56
N THR A 267 8.37 3.29 -15.31
CA THR A 267 8.59 3.79 -13.95
C THR A 267 7.26 4.01 -13.21
N GLU A 268 7.32 4.25 -11.90
CA GLU A 268 6.14 4.60 -11.10
C GLU A 268 5.42 5.84 -11.64
N ARG A 269 6.18 6.87 -12.05
CA ARG A 269 5.63 8.12 -12.57
C ARG A 269 5.03 7.94 -13.97
N GLU A 270 5.60 7.09 -14.81
CA GLU A 270 5.00 6.72 -16.10
C GLU A 270 3.69 5.95 -15.89
N ASN A 271 3.67 4.96 -15.00
CA ASN A 271 2.45 4.24 -14.61
C ASN A 271 1.38 5.20 -14.06
N TRP A 272 1.79 6.22 -13.28
CA TRP A 272 0.88 7.28 -12.81
C TRP A 272 0.31 8.11 -13.97
N LEU A 273 1.11 8.45 -14.99
CA LEU A 273 0.60 9.20 -16.15
C LEU A 273 -0.40 8.39 -16.96
N GLU A 274 -0.18 7.08 -17.11
CA GLU A 274 -1.13 6.16 -17.75
C GLU A 274 -2.43 6.06 -16.92
N PHE A 275 -2.31 5.88 -15.61
CA PHE A 275 -3.44 5.95 -14.67
C PHE A 275 -4.25 7.24 -14.85
N GLN A 276 -3.58 8.38 -14.85
CA GLN A 276 -4.23 9.69 -15.00
C GLN A 276 -4.88 9.85 -16.38
N ALA A 277 -4.30 9.29 -17.44
CA ALA A 277 -4.91 9.30 -18.77
C ALA A 277 -6.24 8.52 -18.78
N ALA A 278 -6.30 7.36 -18.13
CA ALA A 278 -7.52 6.58 -18.00
C ALA A 278 -8.59 7.31 -17.17
N VAL A 279 -8.21 7.93 -16.04
CA VAL A 279 -9.14 8.74 -15.23
C VAL A 279 -9.70 9.90 -16.05
N ARG A 280 -8.84 10.62 -16.80
CA ARG A 280 -9.27 11.72 -17.68
C ARG A 280 -10.26 11.26 -18.75
N SER A 281 -10.00 10.11 -19.38
CA SER A 281 -10.89 9.55 -20.40
C SER A 281 -12.28 9.27 -19.82
N CYS A 282 -12.34 8.59 -18.67
CA CYS A 282 -13.60 8.31 -17.99
C CYS A 282 -14.35 9.60 -17.57
N MET A 283 -13.63 10.58 -17.02
CA MET A 283 -14.25 11.86 -16.62
C MET A 283 -14.81 12.62 -17.82
N ALA A 284 -14.10 12.61 -18.95
CA ALA A 284 -14.57 13.21 -20.19
C ALA A 284 -15.84 12.54 -20.73
N GLU A 285 -15.94 11.21 -20.65
CA GLU A 285 -17.16 10.45 -21.01
C GLU A 285 -18.36 10.83 -20.13
N LEU A 286 -18.13 11.17 -18.86
CA LEU A 286 -19.14 11.68 -17.93
C LEU A 286 -19.42 13.18 -18.08
N GLY A 287 -18.74 13.87 -19.00
CA GLY A 287 -18.91 15.31 -19.25
C GLY A 287 -18.24 16.21 -18.21
N TYR A 288 -17.28 15.70 -17.44
CA TYR A 288 -16.50 16.47 -16.47
C TYR A 288 -15.08 16.71 -16.98
N GLU A 289 -14.59 17.94 -16.84
CA GLU A 289 -13.17 18.25 -17.06
C GLU A 289 -12.34 17.65 -15.92
N TYR A 290 -11.29 16.91 -16.26
CA TYR A 290 -10.25 16.45 -15.35
C TYR A 290 -8.90 16.95 -15.87
N ARG A 291 -8.29 17.87 -15.12
CA ARG A 291 -7.06 18.56 -15.51
C ARG A 291 -5.86 17.63 -15.42
N TYR A 292 -4.91 17.84 -16.31
CA TYR A 292 -3.60 17.23 -16.20
C TYR A 292 -2.90 17.74 -14.94
N TRP A 293 -2.26 16.84 -14.20
CA TRP A 293 -1.41 17.17 -13.08
C TRP A 293 -0.43 16.03 -12.78
N GLU A 294 0.65 16.38 -12.12
CA GLU A 294 1.73 15.47 -11.72
C GLU A 294 2.00 15.71 -10.23
N TYR A 295 2.02 14.66 -9.41
CA TYR A 295 2.18 14.83 -7.97
C TYR A 295 3.57 15.32 -7.56
N TRP A 296 4.58 15.06 -8.39
CA TRP A 296 5.96 15.45 -8.17
C TRP A 296 6.29 16.86 -8.66
N ASN A 297 5.41 17.48 -9.46
CA ASN A 297 5.67 18.78 -10.04
C ASN A 297 4.92 19.86 -9.24
N PRO A 298 5.66 20.71 -8.50
CA PRO A 298 5.05 21.71 -7.61
C PRO A 298 4.23 22.77 -8.36
N ALA A 299 4.38 22.88 -9.68
CA ALA A 299 3.52 23.76 -10.50
C ALA A 299 2.04 23.36 -10.44
N PHE A 300 1.72 22.13 -10.06
CA PHE A 300 0.36 21.65 -9.88
C PHE A 300 -0.14 21.72 -8.43
N ASP A 301 0.62 22.25 -7.49
CA ASP A 301 0.12 22.42 -6.12
C ASP A 301 -1.09 23.38 -6.11
N SER A 302 -2.21 22.90 -5.57
CA SER A 302 -3.47 23.68 -5.51
C SER A 302 -3.92 23.89 -4.07
N PRO A 303 -4.14 25.15 -3.64
CA PRO A 303 -4.70 25.44 -2.32
C PRO A 303 -6.21 25.12 -2.24
N ASP A 304 -6.88 24.94 -3.37
CA ASP A 304 -8.34 24.79 -3.48
C ASP A 304 -8.79 23.31 -3.58
N GLY A 305 -7.92 22.38 -3.18
CA GLY A 305 -8.16 20.93 -3.18
C GLY A 305 -7.47 20.19 -4.33
N SER A 306 -8.11 19.17 -4.87
CA SER A 306 -7.52 18.33 -5.93
C SER A 306 -7.07 19.17 -7.14
N PRO A 307 -5.80 19.08 -7.57
CA PRO A 307 -5.28 19.85 -8.71
C PRO A 307 -5.88 19.42 -10.06
N ALA A 308 -6.45 18.22 -10.11
CA ALA A 308 -7.23 17.74 -11.25
C ALA A 308 -8.56 18.47 -11.42
N ARG A 309 -9.12 19.05 -10.36
CA ARG A 309 -10.46 19.61 -10.37
C ARG A 309 -10.47 21.02 -10.99
N PRO A 310 -11.47 21.36 -11.81
CA PRO A 310 -11.65 22.73 -12.27
C PRO A 310 -11.80 23.73 -11.12
N SER A 311 -11.16 24.87 -11.27
CA SER A 311 -11.29 26.02 -10.36
C SER A 311 -12.65 26.71 -10.55
N GLY A 312 -13.20 27.30 -9.48
CA GLY A 312 -14.43 28.10 -9.55
C GLY A 312 -15.74 27.31 -9.63
N LEU A 313 -15.71 25.99 -9.43
CA LEU A 313 -16.92 25.19 -9.30
C LEU A 313 -17.73 25.60 -8.05
N SER A 314 -19.06 25.59 -8.16
CA SER A 314 -19.95 25.69 -7.00
C SER A 314 -19.82 24.45 -6.10
N GLU A 315 -20.22 24.53 -4.83
CA GLU A 315 -20.14 23.38 -3.91
C GLU A 315 -20.90 22.14 -4.44
N MET A 316 -22.07 22.36 -5.05
CA MET A 316 -22.83 21.27 -5.68
C MET A 316 -22.06 20.65 -6.85
N ALA A 317 -21.42 21.47 -7.70
CA ALA A 317 -20.63 20.97 -8.83
C ALA A 317 -19.35 20.25 -8.36
N LYS A 318 -18.71 20.72 -7.27
CA LYS A 318 -17.59 20.03 -6.63
C LYS A 318 -17.99 18.66 -6.11
N ALA A 319 -19.15 18.55 -5.46
CA ALA A 319 -19.66 17.27 -4.95
C ALA A 319 -19.95 16.28 -6.08
N GLN A 320 -20.58 16.73 -7.17
CA GLN A 320 -20.82 15.91 -8.37
C GLN A 320 -19.52 15.47 -9.04
N TRP A 321 -18.55 16.39 -9.18
CA TRP A 321 -17.23 16.06 -9.73
C TRP A 321 -16.50 15.03 -8.85
N ASN A 322 -16.53 15.20 -7.53
CA ASN A 322 -15.91 14.25 -6.59
C ASN A 322 -16.58 12.87 -6.67
N LEU A 323 -17.91 12.81 -6.74
CA LEU A 323 -18.65 11.56 -6.90
C LEU A 323 -18.29 10.86 -8.21
N ALA A 324 -18.15 11.60 -9.32
CA ALA A 324 -17.72 11.04 -10.59
C ALA A 324 -16.26 10.55 -10.56
N ALA A 325 -15.37 11.34 -9.94
CA ALA A 325 -13.94 11.04 -9.89
C ALA A 325 -13.62 9.87 -8.95
N PHE A 326 -14.20 9.83 -7.76
CA PHE A 326 -13.80 8.93 -6.67
C PHE A 326 -14.91 7.97 -6.23
N GLY A 327 -16.11 8.07 -6.79
CA GLY A 327 -17.27 7.29 -6.36
C GLY A 327 -17.90 7.79 -5.07
N ASP A 328 -18.77 6.96 -4.50
CA ASP A 328 -19.42 7.25 -3.23
C ASP A 328 -18.45 6.94 -2.08
N THR A 329 -18.02 7.98 -1.37
CA THR A 329 -17.09 7.85 -0.24
C THR A 329 -17.67 7.08 0.94
N THR A 330 -18.97 6.80 0.96
CA THR A 330 -19.59 5.96 1.99
C THR A 330 -19.39 4.47 1.73
N ASP A 331 -18.94 4.08 0.53
CA ASP A 331 -18.51 2.72 0.23
C ASP A 331 -16.98 2.62 0.28
N THR A 332 -16.47 2.37 1.49
CA THR A 332 -15.03 2.31 1.78
C THR A 332 -14.30 1.18 1.04
N ASN A 333 -15.03 0.22 0.48
CA ASN A 333 -14.46 -0.97 -0.16
C ASN A 333 -14.43 -0.87 -1.70
N ALA A 334 -15.08 0.14 -2.26
CA ALA A 334 -15.09 0.42 -3.68
C ALA A 334 -14.60 1.84 -3.88
N GLY A 335 -13.28 2.04 -3.84
CA GLY A 335 -12.70 3.19 -4.55
C GLY A 335 -13.37 3.24 -5.91
N GLY A 336 -14.21 4.25 -6.12
CA GLY A 336 -15.27 4.20 -7.11
C GLY A 336 -15.04 5.22 -8.22
N GLY A 337 -16.04 5.35 -9.08
CA GLY A 337 -16.01 6.32 -10.18
C GLY A 337 -14.84 6.09 -11.15
N CYS A 338 -14.29 7.18 -11.67
CA CYS A 338 -13.22 7.13 -12.66
C CYS A 338 -11.86 6.73 -12.10
N TRP A 339 -11.61 6.91 -10.80
CA TRP A 339 -10.40 6.41 -10.14
C TRP A 339 -10.33 4.89 -10.18
N ALA A 340 -11.43 4.20 -9.90
CA ALA A 340 -11.51 2.74 -10.02
C ALA A 340 -11.15 2.26 -11.43
N THR A 341 -11.64 2.98 -12.44
CA THR A 341 -11.36 2.71 -13.85
C THR A 341 -9.87 2.91 -14.16
N GLY A 342 -9.26 3.97 -13.64
CA GLY A 342 -7.82 4.21 -13.75
C GLY A 342 -6.99 3.08 -13.15
N LEU A 343 -7.31 2.66 -11.92
CA LEU A 343 -6.60 1.57 -11.23
C LEU A 343 -6.74 0.24 -12.01
N GLY A 344 -7.93 -0.06 -12.51
CA GLY A 344 -8.20 -1.29 -13.26
C GLY A 344 -7.55 -1.35 -14.65
N SER A 345 -7.30 -0.20 -15.28
CA SER A 345 -6.78 -0.13 -16.66
C SER A 345 -5.26 0.02 -16.75
N SER A 346 -4.65 0.78 -15.84
CA SER A 346 -3.19 1.04 -15.85
C SER A 346 -2.38 0.01 -15.06
N GLY A 347 -3.03 -0.80 -14.22
CA GLY A 347 -2.32 -1.63 -13.24
C GLY A 347 -1.60 -0.82 -12.16
N TYR A 348 -1.74 0.51 -12.14
CA TYR A 348 -1.24 1.36 -11.07
C TYR A 348 -1.87 0.92 -9.76
N ARG A 349 -1.02 0.60 -8.78
CA ARG A 349 -1.43 0.31 -7.41
C ARG A 349 -0.78 1.33 -6.52
N THR A 350 -1.61 2.06 -5.78
CA THR A 350 -1.11 2.84 -4.66
C THR A 350 -0.46 1.90 -3.66
N PHE A 351 0.59 2.38 -3.02
CA PHE A 351 1.25 1.68 -1.93
C PHE A 351 0.27 1.64 -0.75
N ASP A 352 -0.24 0.45 -0.44
CA ASP A 352 -1.07 0.21 0.74
C ASP A 352 -0.23 -0.04 1.99
#